data_AF-A0A925XCH4-F1
#
_entry.id   AF-A0A925XCH4-F1
#
_cell.length_a   1.000
_cell.length_b   1.000
_cell.length_c   1.000
_cell.angle_alpha   90.00
_cell.angle_beta   90.00
_cell.angle_gamma   90.00
#
_symmetry.space_group_name_H-M   'P 1'
#
loop_
_entity.id
_entity.type
_entity.pdbx_description
1 polymer ?
#
loop_
_entity_poly.entity_id
_entity_poly.type
_entity_poly.pdbx_seq_one_letter_code
_entity_poly.pdbx_strand_id
1 'polypeptide(L)'
;MRVNLGLVLGCVLAICLSTAANAEDDPRLAELLQPVIAAHQGTVSVAVKHLKTGATFAHRADDPMSTASLIKFPVMIAGYQQAADGTLDLAKP
;
A
#
# COMPACT_ATOMS: atom_id res chain seq x y z
N MET A 1 -11.19 45.11 15.63
CA MET A 1 -10.13 44.11 15.33
C MET A 1 -10.21 43.77 13.85
N ARG A 2 -9.29 44.27 13.01
CA ARG A 2 -9.27 43.98 11.57
C ARG A 2 -8.36 42.78 11.34
N VAL A 3 -8.95 41.60 11.13
CA VAL A 3 -8.18 40.39 10.81
C VAL A 3 -7.72 40.51 9.35
N ASN A 4 -6.41 40.39 9.10
CA ASN A 4 -5.85 40.56 7.77
C ASN A 4 -6.23 39.35 6.90
N LEU A 5 -7.02 39.57 5.85
CA LEU A 5 -7.54 38.51 4.98
C LEU A 5 -6.41 37.66 4.36
N GLY A 6 -5.24 38.26 4.11
CA GLY A 6 -4.04 37.53 3.65
C GLY A 6 -3.42 36.60 4.70
N LEU A 7 -3.54 36.94 5.99
CA LEU A 7 -3.09 36.07 7.09
C LEU A 7 -4.01 34.85 7.24
N VAL A 8 -5.32 35.05 7.10
CA VAL A 8 -6.31 33.96 7.16
C VAL A 8 -6.14 33.00 5.98
N LEU A 9 -5.98 33.53 4.76
CA LEU A 9 -5.79 32.72 3.55
C LEU A 9 -4.47 31.94 3.58
N GLY A 10 -3.40 32.54 4.11
CA GLY A 10 -2.11 31.87 4.30
C GLY A 10 -2.15 30.75 5.35
N CYS A 11 -2.86 30.95 6.46
CA CYS A 11 -3.06 29.91 7.47
C CYS A 11 -3.90 28.73 6.95
N VAL A 12 -4.94 28.98 6.14
CA VAL A 12 -5.76 27.92 5.54
C VAL A 12 -4.97 27.08 4.54
N LEU A 13 -4.10 27.68 3.73
CA LEU A 13 -3.26 26.95 2.77
C LEU A 13 -2.20 26.07 3.47
N ALA A 14 -1.64 26.54 4.58
CA ALA A 14 -0.66 25.79 5.38
C ALA A 14 -1.27 24.58 6.10
N ILE A 15 -2.52 24.70 6.59
CA ILE A 15 -3.22 23.61 7.28
C ILE A 15 -3.60 22.48 6.32
N CYS A 16 -3.90 22.78 5.05
CA CYS A 16 -4.26 21.77 4.05
C CYS A 16 -3.09 20.86 3.61
N LEU A 17 -1.83 21.25 3.84
CA LEU A 17 -0.66 20.44 3.45
C LEU A 17 -0.21 19.44 4.53
N SER A 18 -0.70 19.55 5.76
CA SER A 18 -0.12 18.84 6.91
C SER A 18 -0.87 17.58 7.36
N THR A 19 -1.95 17.17 6.69
CA THR A 19 -2.79 16.02 7.11
C THR A 19 -2.87 14.88 6.09
N ALA A 20 -1.82 14.67 5.29
CA ALA A 20 -1.57 13.33 4.77
C ALA A 20 -0.85 12.56 5.89
N ALA A 21 -1.57 11.65 6.58
CA ALA A 21 -0.93 10.67 7.44
C ALA A 21 0.02 9.86 6.55
N ASN A 22 1.29 10.25 6.54
CA ASN A 22 2.30 9.58 5.74
C ASN A 22 2.44 8.17 6.28
N ALA A 23 2.31 7.19 5.39
CA ALA A 23 2.71 5.83 5.69
C ALA A 23 4.22 5.87 5.96
N GLU A 24 4.60 5.81 7.23
CA GLU A 24 5.99 5.86 7.67
C GLU A 24 6.52 4.44 7.76
N ASP A 25 7.75 4.24 7.26
CA ASP A 25 8.43 2.96 7.39
C ASP A 25 8.72 2.65 8.86
N ASP A 26 8.27 1.49 9.34
CA ASP A 26 8.50 1.06 10.73
C ASP A 26 9.91 0.48 10.87
N PRO A 27 10.83 1.13 11.62
CA PRO A 27 12.20 0.66 11.76
C PRO A 27 12.28 -0.73 12.42
N ARG A 28 11.30 -1.11 13.25
CA ARG A 28 11.25 -2.44 13.87
C ARG A 28 10.98 -3.53 12.84
N LEU A 29 10.22 -3.22 11.77
CA LEU A 29 10.04 -4.17 10.66
C LEU A 29 11.35 -4.38 9.91
N ALA A 30 12.15 -3.33 9.73
CA ALA A 30 13.47 -3.47 9.12
C ALA A 30 14.42 -4.33 9.96
N GLU A 31 14.46 -4.13 11.28
CA GLU A 31 15.26 -4.96 12.20
C GLU A 31 14.90 -6.46 12.11
N LEU A 32 13.61 -6.77 11.91
CA LEU A 32 13.13 -8.15 11.79
C LEU A 32 13.35 -8.75 10.41
N LEU A 33 13.11 -7.97 9.34
CA LEU A 33 13.07 -8.49 7.97
C LEU A 33 14.44 -8.47 7.27
N GLN A 34 15.30 -7.49 7.56
CA GLN A 34 16.59 -7.38 6.89
C GLN A 34 17.51 -8.60 7.09
N PRO A 35 17.61 -9.21 8.29
CA PRO A 35 18.44 -10.40 8.48
C PRO A 35 17.98 -11.59 7.62
N VAL A 36 16.67 -11.83 7.51
CA VAL A 36 16.12 -12.94 6.72
C VAL A 36 16.18 -12.67 5.22
N ILE A 37 16.04 -11.41 4.80
CA ILE A 37 16.26 -10.98 3.41
C ILE A 37 17.73 -11.25 3.03
N ALA A 38 18.68 -10.81 3.85
CA ALA A 38 20.12 -10.97 3.59
C ALA A 38 20.58 -12.43 3.59
N ALA A 39 19.95 -13.29 4.41
CA ALA A 39 20.29 -14.70 4.49
C ALA A 39 19.78 -15.54 3.29
N HIS A 40 18.80 -15.03 2.52
CA HIS A 40 18.20 -15.77 1.42
C HIS A 40 19.10 -15.80 0.18
N GLN A 41 19.29 -16.97 -0.42
CA GLN A 41 20.04 -17.13 -1.67
C GLN A 41 19.16 -16.87 -2.89
N GLY A 42 18.86 -15.59 -3.12
CA GLY A 42 18.06 -15.13 -4.26
C GLY A 42 17.68 -13.66 -4.13
N THR A 43 16.99 -13.14 -5.14
CA THR A 43 16.41 -11.79 -5.07
C THR A 43 15.13 -11.84 -4.24
N VAL A 44 15.07 -11.04 -3.18
CA VAL A 44 13.89 -10.88 -2.34
C VAL A 44 13.31 -9.48 -2.55
N SER A 45 11.99 -9.41 -2.70
CA SER A 45 11.21 -8.17 -2.68
C SER A 45 10.10 -8.30 -1.64
N VAL A 46 9.88 -7.23 -0.86
CA VAL A 46 8.89 -7.20 0.23
C VAL A 46 8.18 -5.86 0.25
N ALA A 47 6.86 -5.91 0.39
CA ALA A 47 6.04 -4.75 0.70
C ALA A 47 5.07 -5.12 1.84
N VAL A 48 5.07 -4.32 2.91
CA VAL A 48 4.18 -4.49 4.06
C VAL A 48 3.42 -3.19 4.27
N LYS A 49 2.11 -3.30 4.54
CA LYS A 49 1.26 -2.19 4.96
C LYS A 49 0.35 -2.64 6.08
N HIS A 50 0.47 -2.02 7.24
CA HIS A 50 -0.45 -2.24 8.35
C HIS A 50 -1.69 -1.36 8.20
N LEU A 51 -2.83 -1.96 7.85
CA LEU A 51 -4.03 -1.22 7.43
C LEU A 51 -4.65 -0.31 8.51
N LYS A 52 -4.43 -0.59 9.80
CA LYS A 52 -4.98 0.24 10.89
C LYS A 52 -4.12 1.45 11.24
N THR A 53 -2.79 1.31 11.16
CA THR A 53 -1.84 2.34 11.61
C THR A 53 -1.16 3.06 10.45
N GLY A 54 -1.19 2.50 9.25
CA GLY A 54 -0.49 3.03 8.09
C GLY A 54 1.01 2.70 8.03
N ALA A 55 1.57 2.07 9.06
CA ALA A 55 2.99 1.68 9.10
C ALA A 55 3.36 0.77 7.92
N THR A 56 4.51 1.04 7.30
CA THR A 56 4.99 0.31 6.12
C THR A 56 6.36 -0.31 6.30
N PHE A 57 6.72 -1.18 5.36
CA PHE A 57 8.09 -1.56 5.09
C PHE A 57 8.19 -1.90 3.61
N ALA A 58 9.20 -1.36 2.92
CA ALA A 58 9.46 -1.64 1.52
C ALA A 58 10.92 -2.05 1.30
N HIS A 59 11.13 -3.17 0.62
CA HIS A 59 12.42 -3.61 0.11
C HIS A 59 12.22 -4.07 -1.33
N ARG A 60 12.74 -3.34 -2.32
CA ARG A 60 12.53 -3.66 -3.75
C ARG A 60 11.06 -3.87 -4.12
N ALA A 61 10.15 -3.11 -3.51
CA ALA A 61 8.71 -3.33 -3.60
C ALA A 61 8.17 -3.19 -5.03
N ASP A 62 8.82 -2.39 -5.87
CA ASP A 62 8.43 -2.10 -7.25
C ASP A 62 9.16 -2.98 -8.29
N ASP A 63 10.08 -3.85 -7.84
CA ASP A 63 10.78 -4.76 -8.72
C ASP A 63 9.82 -5.89 -9.16
N PRO A 64 9.71 -6.20 -10.47
CA PRO A 64 8.85 -7.29 -10.93
C PRO A 64 9.35 -8.65 -10.43
N MET A 65 8.44 -9.45 -9.86
CA MET A 65 8.71 -10.82 -9.40
C MET A 65 7.79 -11.82 -10.11
N SER A 66 8.28 -13.05 -10.33
CA SER A 66 7.42 -14.13 -10.84
C SER A 66 6.30 -14.39 -9.84
N THR A 67 5.05 -14.18 -10.26
CA THR A 67 3.90 -14.35 -9.40
C THR A 67 3.66 -15.83 -9.05
N ALA A 68 4.18 -16.76 -9.85
CA ALA A 68 3.85 -18.19 -9.78
C ALA A 68 2.33 -18.36 -9.58
N SER A 69 1.90 -19.19 -8.62
CA SER A 69 0.48 -19.38 -8.33
C SER A 69 -0.20 -18.21 -7.62
N LEU A 70 0.51 -17.17 -7.17
CA LEU A 70 -0.11 -15.97 -6.58
C LEU A 70 -0.98 -15.21 -7.59
N ILE A 71 -0.74 -15.37 -8.89
CA ILE A 71 -1.59 -14.80 -9.96
C ILE A 71 -3.06 -15.20 -9.83
N LYS A 72 -3.34 -16.35 -9.21
CA LYS A 72 -4.72 -16.80 -9.02
C LYS A 72 -5.52 -15.81 -8.19
N PHE A 73 -4.89 -15.07 -7.27
CA PHE A 73 -5.58 -14.07 -6.46
C PHE A 73 -6.20 -12.95 -7.33
N PRO A 74 -5.45 -12.19 -8.17
CA PRO A 74 -6.07 -11.20 -9.05
C PRO A 74 -6.99 -11.81 -10.12
N VAL A 75 -6.74 -13.04 -10.59
CA VAL A 75 -7.69 -13.75 -11.48
C VAL A 75 -9.04 -13.98 -10.77
N MET A 76 -9.02 -14.41 -9.51
CA MET A 76 -10.24 -14.58 -8.71
C MET A 76 -10.94 -13.24 -8.44
N ILE A 77 -10.20 -12.15 -8.18
CA ILE A 77 -10.80 -10.80 -8.05
C ILE A 77 -11.60 -10.46 -9.31
N ALA A 78 -10.99 -10.59 -10.49
CA ALA A 78 -11.67 -10.33 -11.76
C ALA A 78 -12.87 -11.26 -11.99
N GLY A 79 -12.76 -12.54 -11.60
CA GLY A 79 -13.86 -13.50 -11.66
C GLY A 79 -15.04 -13.11 -10.77
N TYR A 80 -14.78 -12.73 -9.52
CA TYR A 80 -15.83 -12.27 -8.59
C TYR A 80 -16.47 -10.97 -9.05
N GLN A 81 -15.71 -10.04 -9.63
CA GLN A 81 -16.26 -8.82 -10.25
C GLN A 81 -17.20 -9.16 -11.40
N GLN A 82 -16.77 -10.01 -12.34
CA GLN A 82 -17.61 -10.46 -13.44
C GLN A 82 -18.87 -11.19 -12.98
N ALA A 83 -18.78 -11.96 -11.89
CA ALA A 83 -19.94 -12.62 -11.30
C ALA A 83 -20.91 -11.64 -10.66
N ALA A 84 -20.41 -10.63 -9.95
CA ALA A 84 -21.23 -9.54 -9.43
C ALA A 84 -21.90 -8.74 -10.56
N ASP A 85 -21.21 -8.57 -11.69
CA ASP A 85 -21.72 -7.89 -12.89
C ASP A 85 -22.65 -8.78 -13.74
N GLY A 86 -22.86 -10.05 -13.35
CA GLY A 86 -23.72 -11.00 -14.05
C GLY A 86 -23.14 -11.54 -15.37
N THR A 87 -21.87 -11.27 -15.66
CA THR A 87 -21.17 -11.72 -16.89
C THR A 87 -20.51 -13.09 -16.73
N LEU A 88 -20.35 -13.56 -15.49
CA LEU A 88 -19.83 -14.89 -15.17
C LEU A 88 -20.75 -15.58 -14.15
N ASP A 89 -21.04 -16.86 -14.35
CA ASP A 89 -21.78 -17.67 -13.37
C ASP A 89 -20.83 -18.70 -12.76
N LEU A 90 -20.46 -18.49 -11.50
CA LEU A 90 -19.48 -19.32 -10.80
C LEU A 90 -19.99 -20.74 -10.47
N ALA A 91 -21.29 -21.00 -10.60
CA ALA A 91 -21.89 -22.31 -10.37
C ALA A 91 -21.97 -23.16 -11.65
N LYS A 92 -21.74 -22.55 -12.82
CA LYS A 92 -21.70 -23.29 -14.09
C LYS A 92 -20.35 -24.00 -14.22
N PRO A 93 -20.34 -25.28 -14.63
CA PRO A 93 -19.12 -26.04 -14.87
C PRO A 93 -18.31 -25.49 -16.04
#